data_AF-A0A7Y3XIW9-F1
#
_entry.id   AF-A0A7Y3XIW9-F1
#
_cell.length_a   1.000
_cell.length_b   1.000
_cell.length_c   1.000
_cell.angle_alpha   90.00
_cell.angle_beta   90.00
_cell.angle_gamma   90.00
#
_symmetry.space_group_name_H-M   'P 1'
#
loop_
_entity.id
_entity.type
_entity.pdbx_description
1 polymer ?
#
loop_
_entity_poly.entity_id
_entity_poly.type
_entity_poly.pdbx_seq_one_letter_code
_entity_poly.pdbx_strand_id
1 'polypeptide(L)'
;MRMVTPKSHGFPYSAAAGLVIAAGLAIGSLTGCHWGGNGSGKDNGKVVRLSPGDFYDPNGYAATTSSQDTEPPESDDGAGGAEVDSQTPNPTPDATASNRQAVPGDADRTTTPPPPPSEYDRPMPQSGVLVGGLLGQINGRPIYIEDFFAPMAGELAIDGREMTRLEFAGAAKIKIEDRLFQMIRDELLLSEAESSLTEEQRMGLLYWLKQRRENVVRESGGYESAAQERALETRGVGVDEMIEQDRRSELVRAKLREEIISRIHISSRDVAQYYRTHPEEFDPPASIQLRLIFVKSDDQDTIAAVQRDLAADVPFEVVAGNYSSVLASKGGLWAPVELPDGLEESSPTGSWPEVDHLVRGLTQGDYGGPVAVQGNSVWAYVEKYDEGLARTLYDAQHEITDNLFKQRFEEEQARYFDRLMARSSIDNPQPMVIELVRIALERWGKPDPNAAENEESLGG
;
A
#
# COMPACT_ATOMS: atom_id res chain seq x y z
N MET A 1 21.16 33.60 -52.37
CA MET A 1 21.13 33.94 -50.94
C MET A 1 20.39 32.80 -50.24
N ARG A 2 21.09 32.03 -49.41
CA ARG A 2 20.56 30.85 -48.71
C ARG A 2 19.52 31.29 -47.66
N MET A 3 18.38 30.62 -47.60
CA MET A 3 17.67 30.45 -46.34
C MET A 3 17.34 28.97 -46.14
N VAL A 4 17.70 28.54 -44.95
CA VAL A 4 17.75 27.17 -44.45
C VAL A 4 16.44 26.89 -43.74
N THR A 5 15.79 25.78 -44.08
CA THR A 5 14.70 25.19 -43.28
C THR A 5 15.29 24.19 -42.28
N PRO A 6 14.93 24.23 -40.99
CA PRO A 6 15.09 23.08 -40.11
C PRO A 6 13.85 22.19 -40.15
N LYS A 7 14.07 20.89 -40.43
CA LYS A 7 13.10 19.81 -40.23
C LYS A 7 12.96 19.54 -38.73
N SER A 8 11.75 19.64 -38.19
CA SER A 8 11.37 18.99 -36.95
C SER A 8 10.81 17.59 -37.26
N HIS A 9 11.37 16.56 -36.61
CA HIS A 9 10.77 15.23 -36.56
C HIS A 9 9.96 15.15 -35.26
N GLY A 10 8.65 15.36 -35.38
CA GLY A 10 7.69 14.98 -34.34
C GLY A 10 7.31 13.52 -34.53
N PHE A 11 7.53 12.70 -33.50
CA PHE A 11 6.90 11.39 -33.37
C PHE A 11 5.46 11.58 -32.89
N PRO A 12 4.46 10.89 -33.48
CA PRO A 12 3.08 10.98 -33.01
C PRO A 12 2.87 10.08 -31.80
N TYR A 13 2.53 10.66 -30.65
CA TYR A 13 1.85 9.92 -29.59
C TYR A 13 0.37 9.80 -29.99
N SER A 14 -0.01 8.60 -30.42
CA SER A 14 -1.42 8.19 -30.53
C SER A 14 -1.98 8.00 -29.12
N ALA A 15 -3.02 8.77 -28.80
CA ALA A 15 -3.84 8.58 -27.62
C ALA A 15 -4.57 7.24 -27.72
N ALA A 16 -4.16 6.27 -26.91
CA ALA A 16 -4.98 5.13 -26.56
C ALA A 16 -5.36 5.30 -25.09
N ALA A 17 -6.66 5.51 -24.86
CA ALA A 17 -7.27 5.53 -23.54
C ALA A 17 -7.15 4.12 -22.93
N GLY A 18 -6.08 3.91 -22.17
CA GLY A 18 -5.88 2.74 -21.33
C GLY A 18 -6.43 3.04 -19.93
N LEU A 19 -7.46 2.29 -19.57
CA LEU A 19 -8.02 2.17 -18.22
C LEU A 19 -6.88 1.84 -17.24
N VAL A 20 -6.43 2.83 -16.46
CA VAL A 20 -5.47 2.62 -15.37
C VAL A 20 -6.22 1.93 -14.25
N ILE A 21 -6.08 0.61 -14.14
CA ILE A 21 -6.41 -0.12 -12.93
C ILE A 21 -5.37 0.30 -11.89
N ALA A 22 -5.78 1.13 -10.94
CA ALA A 22 -5.00 1.47 -9.76
C ALA A 22 -4.76 0.19 -8.95
N ALA A 23 -3.63 -0.48 -9.20
CA ALA A 23 -3.11 -1.51 -8.33
C ALA A 23 -2.69 -0.84 -7.02
N GLY A 24 -3.45 -1.12 -5.96
CA GLY A 24 -3.20 -0.59 -4.63
C GLY A 24 -1.79 -0.91 -4.16
N LEU A 25 -1.01 0.14 -3.93
CA LEU A 25 0.15 0.11 -3.05
C LEU A 25 -0.31 -0.37 -1.67
N ALA A 26 -0.16 -1.66 -1.40
CA ALA A 26 -0.16 -2.19 -0.04
C ALA A 26 1.17 -1.82 0.63
N ILE A 27 1.35 -0.52 0.87
CA ILE A 27 2.14 -0.09 2.02
C ILE A 27 1.29 -0.51 3.21
N GLY A 28 1.85 -1.36 4.07
CA GLY A 28 1.18 -1.84 5.28
C GLY A 28 0.40 -0.70 5.92
N SER A 29 -0.91 -0.91 6.06
CA SER A 29 -1.83 0.00 6.70
C SER A 29 -1.26 0.41 8.05
N LEU A 30 -0.71 1.62 8.14
CA LEU A 30 -0.55 2.33 9.39
C LEU A 30 -1.95 2.74 9.83
N THR A 31 -2.69 1.78 10.36
CA THR A 31 -3.90 2.02 11.13
C THR A 31 -3.55 2.87 12.34
N GLY A 32 -4.05 4.12 12.34
CA GLY A 32 -4.47 4.83 13.54
C GLY A 32 -3.39 5.49 14.39
N CYS A 33 -2.90 6.66 13.97
CA CYS A 33 -2.47 7.68 14.93
C CYS A 33 -3.43 8.87 14.85
N HIS A 34 -4.40 8.88 15.78
CA HIS A 34 -5.27 10.01 16.06
C HIS A 34 -4.42 11.17 16.59
N TRP A 35 -4.17 12.19 15.77
CA TRP A 35 -3.40 13.36 16.19
C TRP A 35 -4.34 14.38 16.84
N GLY A 36 -4.47 14.30 18.16
CA GLY A 36 -5.20 15.28 18.96
C GLY A 36 -4.47 16.62 18.99
N GLY A 37 -5.12 17.67 18.50
CA GLY A 37 -4.60 19.04 18.52
C GLY A 37 -4.64 19.68 19.90
N ASN A 38 -3.59 20.41 20.26
CA ASN A 38 -3.69 21.54 21.19
C ASN A 38 -2.58 22.58 20.95
N GLY A 39 -2.98 23.85 20.75
CA GLY A 39 -2.23 25.03 21.22
C GLY A 39 -1.07 25.61 20.39
N SER A 40 -1.39 26.65 19.60
CA SER A 40 -0.70 27.97 19.52
C SER A 40 0.79 28.07 19.92
N GLY A 41 1.66 28.42 18.98
CA GLY A 41 2.95 29.06 19.26
C GLY A 41 3.73 29.45 18.00
N LYS A 42 3.89 30.76 17.76
CA LYS A 42 4.82 31.31 16.76
C LYS A 42 6.25 30.92 17.15
N ASP A 43 6.99 30.23 16.28
CA ASP A 43 8.45 30.30 16.33
C ASP A 43 9.11 30.18 14.95
N ASN A 44 10.15 30.98 14.76
CA ASN A 44 10.77 31.27 13.47
C ASN A 44 11.85 30.22 13.14
N GLY A 45 11.77 29.62 11.95
CA GLY A 45 12.91 29.29 11.09
C GLY A 45 14.16 28.69 11.71
N LYS A 46 14.04 27.63 12.53
CA LYS A 46 15.16 26.75 12.87
C LYS A 46 15.00 25.41 12.17
N VAL A 47 16.01 25.01 11.42
CA VAL A 47 16.17 23.65 10.90
C VAL A 47 16.17 22.70 12.09
N VAL A 48 15.10 21.91 12.23
CA VAL A 48 14.99 20.88 13.27
C VAL A 48 15.98 19.78 12.91
N ARG A 49 17.09 19.70 13.67
CA ARG A 49 18.01 18.56 13.61
C ARG A 49 17.41 17.45 14.47
N LEU A 50 17.39 16.24 13.92
CA LEU A 50 17.01 15.03 14.66
C LEU A 50 17.78 14.97 15.98
N SER A 51 17.05 14.83 17.08
CA SER A 51 17.54 14.70 18.44
C SER A 51 17.27 13.28 18.96
N PRO A 52 17.96 12.83 20.02
CA PRO A 52 17.68 11.54 20.64
C PRO A 52 16.21 11.34 21.08
N GLY A 53 15.45 12.43 21.29
CA GLY A 53 14.03 12.37 21.63
C GLY A 53 13.12 12.00 20.45
N ASP A 54 13.56 12.13 19.20
CA ASP A 54 12.76 11.81 18.01
C ASP A 54 12.63 10.30 17.75
N PHE A 55 13.38 9.49 18.52
CA PHE A 55 13.33 8.04 18.56
C PHE A 55 12.57 7.51 19.79
N TYR A 56 12.03 8.41 20.62
CA TYR A 56 11.35 8.08 21.87
C TYR A 56 9.88 8.51 21.80
N ASP A 57 8.99 7.56 21.54
CA ASP A 57 7.55 7.71 21.78
C ASP A 57 7.17 6.96 23.08
N PRO A 58 6.95 7.65 24.22
CA PRO A 58 6.59 7.00 25.46
C PRO A 58 5.15 6.48 25.51
N ASN A 59 4.30 6.77 24.50
CA ASN A 59 2.87 6.45 24.52
C ASN A 59 2.45 5.45 23.42
N GLY A 60 3.32 4.49 23.10
CA GLY A 60 2.96 3.31 22.32
C GLY A 60 1.98 2.40 23.09
N TYR A 61 0.68 2.56 22.83
CA TYR A 61 -0.42 1.60 23.02
C TYR A 61 -0.48 0.83 24.36
N ALA A 62 -1.15 1.42 25.35
CA ALA A 62 -1.82 0.67 26.40
C ALA A 62 -3.33 0.65 26.10
N ALA A 63 -3.89 -0.55 25.97
CA ALA A 63 -5.33 -0.77 25.87
C ALA A 63 -6.01 -0.31 27.17
N THR A 64 -6.91 0.66 27.08
CA THR A 64 -7.72 1.13 28.21
C THR A 64 -8.90 0.18 28.41
N THR A 65 -8.74 -0.83 29.26
CA THR A 65 -9.88 -1.46 29.94
C THR A 65 -10.22 -0.63 31.17
N SER A 66 -11.39 0.00 31.13
CA SER A 66 -12.05 0.63 32.28
C SER A 66 -12.24 -0.38 33.41
N SER A 67 -11.82 -0.03 34.62
CA SER A 67 -12.20 -0.73 35.86
C SER A 67 -12.31 0.31 36.96
N GLN A 68 -13.51 0.42 37.50
CA GLN A 68 -13.90 1.30 38.59
C GLN A 68 -13.33 0.84 39.94
N ASP A 69 -13.18 1.83 40.80
CA ASP A 69 -12.90 1.81 42.24
C ASP A 69 -13.38 0.57 43.01
N THR A 70 -12.49 -0.01 43.82
CA THR A 70 -12.77 -0.33 45.23
C THR A 70 -11.49 -0.64 46.01
N GLU A 71 -11.34 0.00 47.16
CA GLU A 71 -10.36 -0.27 48.24
C GLU A 71 -11.15 -0.82 49.46
N PRO A 72 -10.51 -1.31 50.55
CA PRO A 72 -9.84 -2.60 50.79
C PRO A 72 -10.55 -3.44 51.90
N PRO A 73 -9.96 -4.51 52.51
CA PRO A 73 -9.01 -4.31 53.62
C PRO A 73 -7.90 -5.37 53.84
N GLU A 74 -6.84 -4.91 54.52
CA GLU A 74 -5.95 -5.54 55.53
C GLU A 74 -5.74 -7.07 55.60
N SER A 75 -4.47 -7.49 55.66
CA SER A 75 -3.93 -8.24 56.81
C SER A 75 -2.40 -8.38 56.81
N ASP A 76 -1.89 -8.30 58.03
CA ASP A 76 -0.57 -8.62 58.60
C ASP A 76 0.08 -9.92 58.08
N ASP A 77 1.42 -9.90 57.95
CA ASP A 77 2.35 -10.65 58.83
C ASP A 77 3.75 -10.84 58.19
N GLY A 78 4.80 -10.68 59.01
CA GLY A 78 5.84 -11.71 59.07
C GLY A 78 7.23 -11.48 58.45
N ALA A 79 8.06 -10.71 59.16
CA ALA A 79 9.46 -10.96 59.55
C ALA A 79 10.42 -11.91 58.77
N GLY A 80 11.67 -11.43 58.62
CA GLY A 80 12.92 -12.22 58.51
C GLY A 80 13.69 -11.93 57.22
N GLY A 81 14.91 -11.39 57.16
CA GLY A 81 16.04 -11.43 58.09
C GLY A 81 17.10 -12.42 57.58
N ALA A 82 18.13 -11.94 56.86
CA ALA A 82 19.50 -12.48 56.88
C ALA A 82 20.44 -11.75 55.89
N GLU A 83 21.43 -11.07 56.46
CA GLU A 83 22.72 -10.72 55.84
C GLU A 83 23.53 -11.99 55.52
N VAL A 84 24.28 -12.00 54.41
CA VAL A 84 25.59 -12.67 54.36
C VAL A 84 26.53 -11.87 53.43
N ASP A 85 27.54 -11.28 54.07
CA ASP A 85 28.79 -10.74 53.54
C ASP A 85 29.77 -11.88 53.23
N SER A 86 30.61 -11.75 52.18
CA SER A 86 31.87 -12.50 52.02
C SER A 86 32.73 -11.96 50.87
N GLN A 87 33.87 -11.37 51.25
CA GLN A 87 34.98 -10.90 50.43
C GLN A 87 35.93 -12.05 49.99
N THR A 88 36.42 -11.99 48.73
CA THR A 88 37.77 -12.27 48.13
C THR A 88 38.60 -13.53 48.55
N PRO A 89 39.76 -13.90 47.91
CA PRO A 89 40.53 -13.35 46.77
C PRO A 89 41.04 -14.38 45.69
N ASN A 90 41.65 -13.81 44.64
CA ASN A 90 42.59 -14.32 43.59
C ASN A 90 43.62 -15.41 44.03
N PRO A 91 44.27 -16.19 43.13
CA PRO A 91 45.21 -15.65 42.10
C PRO A 91 45.43 -16.42 40.76
N THR A 92 46.05 -15.70 39.81
CA THR A 92 46.74 -16.11 38.56
C THR A 92 47.98 -17.02 38.84
N PRO A 93 48.59 -17.73 37.85
CA PRO A 93 49.51 -17.09 36.87
C PRO A 93 49.70 -17.76 35.47
N ASP A 94 50.34 -16.97 34.60
CA ASP A 94 51.30 -17.32 33.51
C ASP A 94 50.92 -18.19 32.29
N ALA A 95 51.09 -17.59 31.09
CA ALA A 95 51.92 -18.13 30.01
C ALA A 95 52.14 -17.07 28.89
N THR A 96 53.30 -16.40 28.91
CA THR A 96 54.43 -16.56 27.98
C THR A 96 54.21 -16.09 26.53
N ALA A 97 54.78 -14.91 26.26
CA ALA A 97 55.11 -14.41 24.94
C ALA A 97 56.29 -15.19 24.32
N SER A 98 56.26 -15.45 23.02
CA SER A 98 57.49 -15.54 22.22
C SER A 98 57.24 -15.43 20.72
N ASN A 99 58.14 -14.67 20.10
CA ASN A 99 58.70 -14.84 18.75
C ASN A 99 58.11 -14.05 17.57
N ARG A 100 58.66 -12.85 17.34
CA ARG A 100 58.81 -12.24 16.01
C ARG A 100 60.30 -12.12 15.68
N GLN A 101 60.77 -12.94 14.76
CA GLN A 101 62.03 -12.72 14.05
C GLN A 101 61.75 -11.93 12.77
N ALA A 102 62.45 -10.80 12.63
CA ALA A 102 62.54 -10.03 11.40
C ALA A 102 63.74 -10.54 10.58
N VAL A 103 63.52 -10.71 9.27
CA VAL A 103 64.59 -10.87 8.27
C VAL A 103 64.38 -9.76 7.23
N PRO A 104 65.44 -9.05 6.78
CA PRO A 104 65.31 -7.93 5.85
C PRO A 104 65.53 -8.35 4.39
N GLY A 105 64.68 -7.78 3.51
CA GLY A 105 65.03 -7.13 2.24
C GLY A 105 65.63 -7.96 1.10
N ASP A 106 64.88 -8.06 0.00
CA ASP A 106 65.49 -7.94 -1.33
C ASP A 106 64.51 -7.38 -2.38
N ALA A 107 65.08 -6.88 -3.46
CA ALA A 107 64.64 -5.79 -4.32
C ALA A 107 63.52 -6.07 -5.35
N ASP A 108 62.79 -4.99 -5.66
CA ASP A 108 62.43 -4.50 -7.00
C ASP A 108 61.70 -5.46 -7.97
N ARG A 109 60.37 -5.34 -8.01
CA ARG A 109 59.55 -5.60 -9.20
C ARG A 109 58.41 -4.59 -9.31
N THR A 110 58.54 -3.68 -10.27
CA THR A 110 57.44 -2.90 -10.84
C THR A 110 56.57 -3.84 -11.67
N THR A 111 55.39 -4.19 -11.18
CA THR A 111 54.32 -4.81 -11.97
C THR A 111 53.09 -3.93 -11.91
N THR A 112 52.81 -3.25 -13.02
CA THR A 112 51.53 -2.59 -13.27
C THR A 112 50.42 -3.65 -13.25
N PRO A 113 49.32 -3.47 -12.50
CA PRO A 113 48.20 -4.41 -12.54
C PRO A 113 47.50 -4.33 -13.90
N PRO A 114 47.02 -5.45 -14.47
CA PRO A 114 46.21 -5.42 -15.68
C PRO A 114 44.87 -4.70 -15.42
N PRO A 115 44.30 -4.03 -16.42
CA PRO A 115 42.96 -3.44 -16.28
C PRO A 115 41.93 -4.54 -15.99
N PRO A 116 40.87 -4.25 -15.22
CA PRO A 116 39.82 -5.22 -14.97
C PRO A 116 39.16 -5.63 -16.30
N PRO A 117 38.80 -6.92 -16.48
CA PRO A 117 38.11 -7.37 -17.68
C PRO A 117 36.76 -6.66 -17.80
N SER A 118 36.43 -6.17 -18.99
CA SER A 118 35.13 -5.61 -19.31
C SER A 118 34.03 -6.68 -19.13
N GLU A 119 32.92 -6.29 -18.50
CA GLU A 119 31.86 -7.19 -18.03
C GLU A 119 31.05 -7.88 -19.15
N TYR A 120 31.33 -7.56 -20.41
CA TYR A 120 30.65 -8.10 -21.59
C TYR A 120 31.15 -9.46 -22.08
N ASP A 121 32.15 -10.07 -21.43
CA ASP A 121 32.80 -11.32 -21.87
C ASP A 121 32.44 -12.55 -21.01
N ARG A 122 31.39 -12.48 -20.17
CA ARG A 122 30.94 -13.65 -19.39
C ARG A 122 30.07 -14.57 -20.26
N PRO A 123 30.44 -15.84 -20.46
CA PRO A 123 29.57 -16.79 -21.13
C PRO A 123 28.29 -16.99 -20.31
N MET A 124 27.13 -16.89 -20.98
CA MET A 124 25.83 -17.21 -20.39
C MET A 124 25.84 -18.67 -19.90
N PRO A 125 25.42 -18.96 -18.65
CA PRO A 125 25.30 -20.33 -18.20
C PRO A 125 24.21 -21.05 -19.00
N GLN A 126 24.57 -22.19 -19.59
CA GLN A 126 23.62 -23.04 -20.30
C GLN A 126 22.67 -23.73 -19.30
N SER A 127 21.41 -23.81 -19.72
CA SER A 127 20.28 -24.57 -19.18
C SER A 127 20.62 -25.58 -18.07
N GLY A 128 20.54 -25.08 -16.84
CA GLY A 128 20.41 -25.84 -15.60
C GLY A 128 19.57 -25.00 -14.66
N VAL A 129 18.62 -25.61 -13.95
CA VAL A 129 17.75 -24.91 -12.99
C VAL A 129 18.63 -24.20 -11.97
N LEU A 130 18.69 -22.86 -12.05
CA LEU A 130 19.45 -22.02 -11.13
C LEU A 130 18.79 -22.07 -9.75
N VAL A 131 19.34 -22.90 -8.86
CA VAL A 131 19.03 -22.89 -7.43
C VAL A 131 20.21 -22.20 -6.73
N GLY A 132 19.97 -21.02 -6.14
CA GLY A 132 20.94 -20.24 -5.37
C GLY A 132 21.74 -19.20 -6.17
N GLY A 133 21.22 -18.72 -7.31
CA GLY A 133 21.96 -17.80 -8.17
C GLY A 133 21.99 -16.36 -7.64
N LEU A 134 23.18 -15.75 -7.63
CA LEU A 134 23.35 -14.32 -7.46
C LEU A 134 22.79 -13.60 -8.69
N LEU A 135 21.73 -12.80 -8.51
CA LEU A 135 21.12 -12.01 -9.57
C LEU A 135 21.97 -10.78 -9.91
N GLY A 136 22.54 -10.14 -8.90
CA GLY A 136 23.31 -8.91 -9.04
C GLY A 136 23.61 -8.27 -7.69
N GLN A 137 24.04 -7.01 -7.71
CA GLN A 137 24.27 -6.23 -6.50
C GLN A 137 23.68 -4.83 -6.62
N ILE A 138 23.15 -4.30 -5.52
CA ILE A 138 22.74 -2.89 -5.40
C ILE A 138 23.58 -2.26 -4.30
N ASN A 139 24.36 -1.23 -4.64
CA ASN A 139 25.33 -0.59 -3.72
C ASN A 139 26.23 -1.60 -2.97
N GLY A 140 26.65 -2.67 -3.65
CA GLY A 140 27.52 -3.71 -3.08
C GLY A 140 26.81 -4.76 -2.23
N ARG A 141 25.48 -4.66 -2.04
CA ARG A 141 24.69 -5.73 -1.42
C ARG A 141 24.24 -6.75 -2.48
N PRO A 142 24.57 -8.04 -2.32
CA PRO A 142 24.14 -9.09 -3.26
C PRO A 142 22.62 -9.29 -3.17
N ILE A 143 21.99 -9.53 -4.32
CA ILE A 143 20.58 -9.92 -4.44
C ILE A 143 20.53 -11.35 -4.95
N TYR A 144 19.85 -12.21 -4.20
CA TYR A 144 19.64 -13.61 -4.56
C TYR A 144 18.29 -13.79 -5.23
N ILE A 145 18.23 -14.71 -6.20
CA ILE A 145 17.02 -15.03 -6.97
C ILE A 145 15.91 -15.55 -6.03
N GLU A 146 16.27 -16.37 -5.05
CA GLU A 146 15.33 -16.97 -4.09
C GLU A 146 14.63 -15.91 -3.26
N ASP A 147 15.39 -14.99 -2.68
CA ASP A 147 14.87 -13.91 -1.84
C ASP A 147 14.01 -12.94 -2.66
N PHE A 148 14.38 -12.72 -3.93
CA PHE A 148 13.63 -11.89 -4.85
C PHE A 148 12.23 -12.48 -5.13
N PHE A 149 12.16 -13.78 -5.46
CA PHE A 149 10.91 -14.43 -5.84
C PHE A 149 10.07 -14.89 -4.65
N ALA A 150 10.66 -15.14 -3.47
CA ALA A 150 9.96 -15.63 -2.28
C ALA A 150 8.60 -14.94 -2.02
N PRO A 151 8.48 -13.60 -2.00
CA PRO A 151 7.21 -12.94 -1.72
C PRO A 151 6.14 -13.07 -2.81
N MET A 152 6.53 -13.39 -4.06
CA MET A 152 5.59 -13.46 -5.20
C MET A 152 5.46 -14.86 -5.81
N ALA A 153 6.21 -15.85 -5.31
CA ALA A 153 6.29 -17.20 -5.88
C ALA A 153 4.92 -17.90 -5.93
N GLY A 154 4.09 -17.70 -4.91
CA GLY A 154 2.73 -18.27 -4.87
C GLY A 154 1.83 -17.72 -5.98
N GLU A 155 1.89 -16.41 -6.21
CA GLU A 155 1.11 -15.73 -7.24
C GLU A 155 1.59 -16.12 -8.65
N LEU A 156 2.90 -16.12 -8.89
CA LEU A 156 3.48 -16.57 -10.15
C LEU A 156 3.12 -18.04 -10.46
N ALA A 157 3.03 -18.90 -9.44
CA ALA A 157 2.62 -20.29 -9.62
C ALA A 157 1.12 -20.44 -9.96
N ILE A 158 0.28 -19.52 -9.52
CA ILE A 158 -1.14 -19.47 -9.91
C ILE A 158 -1.24 -19.01 -11.37
N ASP A 159 -0.64 -17.86 -11.69
CA ASP A 159 -0.66 -17.29 -13.04
C ASP A 159 -0.12 -18.28 -14.08
N GLY A 160 1.00 -18.96 -13.77
CA GLY A 160 1.62 -19.92 -14.67
C GLY A 160 0.73 -21.12 -15.01
N ARG A 161 -0.19 -21.50 -14.10
CA ARG A 161 -1.17 -22.58 -14.34
C ARG A 161 -2.37 -22.08 -15.14
N GLU A 162 -2.84 -20.88 -14.87
CA GLU A 162 -4.09 -20.35 -15.43
C GLU A 162 -3.89 -19.71 -16.81
N MET A 163 -2.77 -19.02 -17.02
CA MET A 163 -2.52 -18.23 -18.24
C MET A 163 -1.80 -19.04 -19.32
N THR A 164 -1.82 -18.55 -20.56
CA THR A 164 -0.90 -19.03 -21.61
C THR A 164 0.53 -18.55 -21.34
N ARG A 165 1.54 -19.15 -21.99
CA ARG A 165 2.95 -18.77 -21.79
C ARG A 165 3.21 -17.29 -22.13
N LEU A 166 2.56 -16.75 -23.16
CA LEU A 166 2.71 -15.35 -23.57
C LEU A 166 2.04 -14.39 -22.59
N GLU A 167 0.80 -14.70 -22.16
CA GLU A 167 0.08 -13.92 -21.16
C GLU A 167 0.83 -13.91 -19.82
N PHE A 168 1.32 -15.08 -19.39
CA PHE A 168 2.15 -15.22 -18.19
C PHE A 168 3.43 -14.40 -18.30
N ALA A 169 4.14 -14.43 -19.44
CA ALA A 169 5.35 -13.64 -19.63
C ALA A 169 5.09 -12.13 -19.43
N GLY A 170 3.98 -11.62 -19.97
CA GLY A 170 3.56 -10.23 -19.81
C GLY A 170 3.22 -9.88 -18.36
N ALA A 171 2.41 -10.71 -17.71
CA ALA A 171 2.01 -10.51 -16.31
C ALA A 171 3.21 -10.60 -15.35
N ALA A 172 4.07 -11.61 -15.53
CA ALA A 172 5.28 -11.80 -14.73
C ALA A 172 6.24 -10.63 -14.90
N LYS A 173 6.44 -10.11 -16.12
CA LYS A 173 7.29 -8.94 -16.37
C LYS A 173 6.85 -7.74 -15.53
N ILE A 174 5.56 -7.41 -15.50
CA ILE A 174 5.04 -6.27 -14.72
C ILE A 174 5.36 -6.46 -13.23
N LYS A 175 5.02 -7.63 -12.65
CA LYS A 175 5.26 -7.93 -11.23
C LYS A 175 6.74 -7.90 -10.87
N ILE A 176 7.59 -8.44 -11.75
CA ILE A 176 9.05 -8.48 -11.59
C ILE A 176 9.64 -7.08 -11.66
N GLU A 177 9.21 -6.25 -12.63
CA GLU A 177 9.64 -4.85 -12.73
C GLU A 177 9.28 -4.09 -11.47
N ASP A 178 8.02 -4.15 -11.05
CA ASP A 178 7.54 -3.45 -9.85
C ASP A 178 8.32 -3.87 -8.60
N ARG A 179 8.51 -5.17 -8.37
CA ARG A 179 9.29 -5.67 -7.23
C ARG A 179 10.74 -5.23 -7.30
N LEU A 180 11.40 -5.34 -8.46
CA LEU A 180 12.80 -4.97 -8.60
C LEU A 180 13.00 -3.48 -8.33
N PHE A 181 12.12 -2.63 -8.87
CA PHE A 181 12.15 -1.20 -8.59
C PHE A 181 11.89 -0.89 -7.11
N GLN A 182 10.99 -1.60 -6.44
CA GLN A 182 10.80 -1.47 -4.99
C GLN A 182 12.07 -1.86 -4.22
N MET A 183 12.72 -2.97 -4.56
CA MET A 183 13.96 -3.38 -3.91
C MET A 183 15.09 -2.37 -4.13
N ILE A 184 15.23 -1.85 -5.35
CA ILE A 184 16.17 -0.77 -5.66
C ILE A 184 15.86 0.47 -4.80
N ARG A 185 14.59 0.84 -4.69
CA ARG A 185 14.13 1.97 -3.87
C ARG A 185 14.54 1.81 -2.41
N ASP A 186 14.20 0.67 -1.82
CA ASP A 186 14.45 0.39 -0.41
C ASP A 186 15.96 0.40 -0.11
N GLU A 187 16.76 -0.21 -0.99
CA GLU A 187 18.20 -0.29 -0.79
C GLU A 187 18.89 1.08 -0.99
N LEU A 188 18.47 1.87 -1.98
CA LEU A 188 18.99 3.22 -2.16
C LEU A 188 18.65 4.13 -0.98
N LEU A 189 17.41 4.06 -0.48
CA LEU A 189 16.98 4.84 0.68
C LEU A 189 17.74 4.42 1.93
N LEU A 190 17.90 3.12 2.16
CA LEU A 190 18.66 2.60 3.30
C LEU A 190 20.12 3.03 3.23
N SER A 191 20.76 2.88 2.07
CA SER A 191 22.15 3.29 1.88
C SER A 191 22.33 4.79 2.10
N GLU A 192 21.43 5.63 1.59
CA GLU A 192 21.46 7.07 1.84
C GLU A 192 21.28 7.36 3.33
N ALA A 193 20.30 6.73 3.99
CA ALA A 193 20.04 6.88 5.41
C ALA A 193 21.29 6.55 6.23
N GLU A 194 21.88 5.35 6.04
CA GLU A 194 23.08 4.88 6.73
C GLU A 194 24.28 5.82 6.52
N SER A 195 24.49 6.30 5.29
CA SER A 195 25.61 7.19 4.97
C SER A 195 25.48 8.58 5.59
N SER A 196 24.24 9.02 5.85
CA SER A 196 23.93 10.35 6.39
C SER A 196 23.90 10.43 7.92
N LEU A 197 24.00 9.29 8.62
CA LEU A 197 23.95 9.26 10.08
C LEU A 197 25.15 9.99 10.72
N THR A 198 24.86 10.91 11.64
CA THR A 198 25.86 11.47 12.57
C THR A 198 26.22 10.46 13.65
N GLU A 199 27.31 10.72 14.36
CA GLU A 199 27.77 9.83 15.43
C GLU A 199 26.74 9.73 16.57
N GLU A 200 26.11 10.85 16.93
CA GLU A 200 25.06 10.91 17.94
C GLU A 200 23.84 10.08 17.51
N GLN A 201 23.46 10.14 16.22
CA GLN A 201 22.35 9.35 15.67
C GLN A 201 22.67 7.86 15.65
N ARG A 202 23.92 7.47 15.34
CA ARG A 202 24.34 6.06 15.43
C ARG A 202 24.23 5.53 16.85
N MET A 203 24.67 6.32 17.84
CA MET A 203 24.54 5.94 19.24
C MET A 203 23.07 5.85 19.69
N GLY A 204 22.23 6.78 19.25
CA GLY A 204 20.79 6.73 19.49
C GLY A 204 20.13 5.47 18.89
N LEU A 205 20.49 5.12 17.65
CA LEU A 205 20.01 3.91 16.99
C LEU A 205 20.42 2.65 17.75
N LEU A 206 21.67 2.55 18.19
CA LEU A 206 22.14 1.39 18.97
C LEU A 206 21.36 1.24 20.28
N TYR A 207 21.09 2.35 20.97
CA TYR A 207 20.25 2.33 22.16
C TYR A 207 18.83 1.88 21.85
N TRP A 208 18.23 2.41 20.77
CA TRP A 208 16.89 2.01 20.33
C TRP A 208 16.82 0.52 19.97
N LEU A 209 17.81 -0.03 19.26
CA LEU A 209 17.87 -1.46 18.94
C LEU A 209 17.94 -2.34 20.18
N LYS A 210 18.71 -1.92 21.18
CA LYS A 210 18.78 -2.60 22.48
C LYS A 210 17.41 -2.61 23.15
N GLN A 211 16.74 -1.46 23.22
CA GLN A 211 15.39 -1.35 23.79
C GLN A 211 14.38 -2.19 23.01
N ARG A 212 14.48 -2.21 21.67
CA ARG A 212 13.60 -3.01 20.82
C ARG A 212 13.73 -4.50 21.10
N ARG A 213 14.96 -5.01 21.24
CA ARG A 213 15.23 -6.39 21.63
C ARG A 213 14.68 -6.71 23.01
N GLU A 214 14.92 -5.85 23.99
CA GLU A 214 14.38 -6.01 25.36
C GLU A 214 12.85 -6.06 25.37
N ASN A 215 12.19 -5.23 24.56
CA ASN A 215 10.74 -5.24 24.40
C ASN A 215 10.23 -6.55 23.81
N VAL A 216 10.87 -7.05 22.75
CA VAL A 216 10.51 -8.35 22.13
C VAL A 216 10.64 -9.49 23.14
N VAL A 217 11.69 -9.50 23.96
CA VAL A 217 11.89 -10.50 25.01
C VAL A 217 10.81 -10.38 26.09
N ARG A 218 10.50 -9.16 26.53
CA ARG A 218 9.46 -8.89 27.54
C ARG A 218 8.05 -9.29 27.05
N GLU A 219 7.71 -8.95 25.81
CA GLU A 219 6.44 -9.35 25.15
C GLU A 219 6.31 -10.87 25.04
N SER A 220 7.44 -11.58 25.02
CA SER A 220 7.51 -13.03 24.96
C SER A 220 7.66 -13.70 26.33
N GLY A 221 7.30 -13.00 27.41
CA GLY A 221 7.31 -13.54 28.77
C GLY A 221 8.67 -13.44 29.49
N GLY A 222 9.63 -12.68 28.95
CA GLY A 222 10.90 -12.37 29.60
C GLY A 222 12.06 -13.33 29.31
N TYR A 223 11.86 -14.32 28.43
CA TYR A 223 12.90 -15.31 28.07
C TYR A 223 13.28 -15.20 26.59
N GLU A 224 14.58 -15.24 26.28
CA GLU A 224 15.08 -15.15 24.90
C GLU A 224 14.63 -16.34 24.03
N SER A 225 14.57 -17.56 24.59
CA SER A 225 14.10 -18.74 23.86
C SER A 225 12.64 -18.62 23.44
N ALA A 226 11.78 -18.11 24.33
CA ALA A 226 10.37 -17.86 24.03
C ALA A 226 10.20 -16.76 22.98
N ALA A 227 11.06 -15.73 23.00
CA ALA A 227 11.08 -14.69 21.98
C ALA A 227 11.49 -15.23 20.61
N GLN A 228 12.48 -16.12 20.57
CA GLN A 228 12.92 -16.78 19.35
C GLN A 228 11.82 -17.66 18.75
N GLU A 229 11.17 -18.47 19.57
CA GLU A 229 10.04 -19.32 19.14
C GLU A 229 8.89 -18.46 18.61
N ARG A 230 8.49 -17.43 19.35
CA ARG A 230 7.41 -16.52 18.93
C ARG A 230 7.72 -15.78 17.64
N ALA A 231 8.96 -15.32 17.45
CA ALA A 231 9.37 -14.64 16.23
C ALA A 231 9.30 -15.58 15.01
N LEU A 232 9.74 -16.83 15.17
CA LEU A 232 9.63 -17.86 14.13
C LEU A 232 8.17 -18.22 13.82
N GLU A 233 7.32 -18.36 14.84
CA GLU A 233 5.90 -18.68 14.64
C GLU A 233 5.12 -17.55 13.97
N THR A 234 5.36 -16.30 14.37
CA THR A 234 4.57 -15.15 13.92
C THR A 234 5.08 -14.53 12.63
N ARG A 235 6.40 -14.51 12.41
CA ARG A 235 7.04 -13.83 11.28
C ARG A 235 7.91 -14.74 10.42
N GLY A 236 8.12 -15.99 10.82
CA GLY A 236 8.97 -16.93 10.07
C GLY A 236 10.47 -16.62 10.14
N VAL A 237 10.88 -15.69 11.01
CA VAL A 237 12.28 -15.24 11.15
C VAL A 237 12.71 -15.24 12.60
N GLY A 238 14.02 -15.38 12.85
CA GLY A 238 14.58 -15.28 14.20
C GLY A 238 14.54 -13.85 14.74
N VAL A 239 14.77 -13.69 16.05
CA VAL A 239 14.78 -12.38 16.72
C VAL A 239 15.83 -11.46 16.11
N ASP A 240 17.03 -11.94 15.82
CA ASP A 240 18.09 -11.09 15.26
C ASP A 240 17.70 -10.51 13.90
N GLU A 241 17.19 -11.35 13.00
CA GLU A 241 16.71 -10.92 11.67
C GLU A 241 15.53 -9.94 11.80
N MET A 242 14.61 -10.19 12.72
CA MET A 242 13.51 -9.27 13.00
C MET A 242 14.02 -7.89 13.49
N ILE A 243 15.02 -7.86 14.37
CA ILE A 243 15.61 -6.61 14.86
C ILE A 243 16.34 -5.87 13.74
N GLU A 244 17.02 -6.58 12.83
CA GLU A 244 17.64 -5.96 11.66
C GLU A 244 16.60 -5.42 10.67
N GLN A 245 15.47 -6.10 10.47
CA GLN A 245 14.36 -5.56 9.68
C GLN A 245 13.76 -4.30 10.31
N ASP A 246 13.54 -4.32 11.62
CA ASP A 246 13.07 -3.16 12.38
C ASP A 246 14.07 -1.99 12.25
N ARG A 247 15.38 -2.26 12.32
CA ARG A 247 16.45 -1.27 12.08
C ARG A 247 16.33 -0.61 10.72
N ARG A 248 16.23 -1.42 9.66
CA ARG A 248 16.15 -0.94 8.27
C ARG A 248 14.93 -0.05 8.08
N SER A 249 13.78 -0.51 8.57
CA SER A 249 12.53 0.25 8.52
C SER A 249 12.65 1.60 9.24
N GLU A 250 13.23 1.63 10.45
CA GLU A 250 13.36 2.87 11.21
C GLU A 250 14.32 3.85 10.55
N LEU A 251 15.44 3.38 9.98
CA LEU A 251 16.37 4.23 9.24
C LEU A 251 15.73 4.89 8.02
N VAL A 252 15.01 4.10 7.21
CA VAL A 252 14.29 4.61 6.05
C VAL A 252 13.21 5.60 6.49
N ARG A 253 12.42 5.26 7.51
CA ARG A 253 11.36 6.13 8.04
C ARG A 253 11.92 7.46 8.56
N ALA A 254 13.00 7.43 9.33
CA ALA A 254 13.65 8.63 9.84
C ALA A 254 14.16 9.51 8.70
N LYS A 255 14.76 8.91 7.66
CA LYS A 255 15.25 9.66 6.50
C LYS A 255 14.12 10.31 5.69
N LEU A 256 13.03 9.59 5.43
CA LEU A 256 11.84 10.15 4.77
C LEU A 256 11.22 11.27 5.61
N ARG A 257 11.21 11.14 6.94
CA ARG A 257 10.70 12.17 7.85
C ARG A 257 11.50 13.46 7.73
N GLU A 258 12.83 13.33 7.75
CA GLU A 258 13.77 14.45 7.62
C GLU A 258 13.69 15.11 6.24
N GLU A 259 13.74 14.34 5.17
CA GLU A 259 13.91 14.88 3.81
C GLU A 259 12.60 15.27 3.12
N ILE A 260 11.50 14.62 3.46
CA ILE A 260 10.21 14.78 2.76
C ILE A 260 9.18 15.36 3.72
N ILE A 261 8.82 14.63 4.79
CA ILE A 261 7.68 14.99 5.65
C ILE A 261 7.88 16.39 6.25
N SER A 262 9.08 16.69 6.76
CA SER A 262 9.39 17.99 7.38
C SER A 262 9.24 19.19 6.42
N ARG A 263 9.28 18.94 5.10
CA ARG A 263 9.23 19.97 4.07
C ARG A 263 7.83 20.18 3.51
N ILE A 264 6.89 19.27 3.80
CA ILE A 264 5.51 19.38 3.35
C ILE A 264 4.75 20.29 4.31
N HIS A 265 4.32 21.44 3.82
CA HIS A 265 3.49 22.37 4.57
C HIS A 265 2.15 22.56 3.85
N ILE A 266 1.05 22.07 4.43
CA ILE A 266 -0.31 22.33 3.92
C ILE A 266 -0.85 23.58 4.62
N SER A 267 -1.03 24.65 3.85
CA SER A 267 -1.58 25.89 4.41
C SER A 267 -3.11 25.86 4.40
N SER A 268 -3.75 26.61 5.30
CA SER A 268 -5.22 26.76 5.28
C SER A 268 -5.73 27.37 3.95
N ARG A 269 -4.88 28.13 3.24
CA ARG A 269 -5.17 28.64 1.91
C ARG A 269 -5.29 27.51 0.89
N ASP A 270 -4.42 26.50 0.96
CA ASP A 270 -4.45 25.33 0.08
C ASP A 270 -5.73 24.53 0.30
N VAL A 271 -6.10 24.29 1.56
CA VAL A 271 -7.33 23.58 1.92
C VAL A 271 -8.57 24.32 1.43
N ALA A 272 -8.64 25.64 1.67
CA ALA A 272 -9.75 26.45 1.19
C ALA A 272 -9.80 26.55 -0.34
N GLN A 273 -8.64 26.52 -1.01
CA GLN A 273 -8.59 26.48 -2.47
C GLN A 273 -9.12 25.15 -3.00
N TYR A 274 -8.66 24.04 -2.44
CA TYR A 274 -9.09 22.70 -2.83
C TYR A 274 -10.60 22.52 -2.69
N TYR A 275 -11.15 22.94 -1.54
CA TYR A 275 -12.60 22.91 -1.29
C TYR A 275 -13.42 23.70 -2.34
N ARG A 276 -12.92 24.87 -2.77
CA ARG A 276 -13.60 25.69 -3.79
C ARG A 276 -13.48 25.14 -5.21
N THR A 277 -12.40 24.42 -5.52
CA THR A 277 -12.15 23.91 -6.87
C THR A 277 -12.70 22.50 -7.09
N HIS A 278 -13.13 21.81 -6.04
CA HIS A 278 -13.75 20.48 -6.09
C HIS A 278 -15.09 20.48 -5.34
N PRO A 279 -16.04 21.37 -5.68
CA PRO A 279 -17.33 21.46 -4.99
C PRO A 279 -18.10 20.12 -5.05
N GLU A 280 -17.95 19.33 -6.10
CA GLU A 280 -18.60 18.02 -6.26
C GLU A 280 -18.21 17.00 -5.17
N GLU A 281 -17.05 17.15 -4.54
CA GLU A 281 -16.60 16.27 -3.43
C GLU A 281 -17.28 16.64 -2.10
N PHE A 282 -17.78 17.87 -1.98
CA PHE A 282 -18.24 18.44 -0.70
C PHE A 282 -19.69 18.93 -0.74
N ASP A 283 -20.27 19.12 -1.91
CA ASP A 283 -21.64 19.55 -2.15
C ASP A 283 -22.24 18.69 -3.27
N PRO A 284 -22.36 17.37 -3.06
CA PRO A 284 -22.95 16.49 -4.05
C PRO A 284 -24.45 16.79 -4.15
N PRO A 285 -25.05 16.80 -5.36
CA PRO A 285 -26.49 16.95 -5.49
C PRO A 285 -27.20 15.79 -4.78
N ALA A 286 -28.41 16.05 -4.26
CA ALA A 286 -29.26 14.97 -3.80
C ALA A 286 -29.51 13.98 -4.95
N SER A 287 -29.76 12.71 -4.67
CA SER A 287 -30.05 11.73 -5.71
C SER A 287 -31.08 10.71 -5.25
N ILE A 288 -31.86 10.20 -6.19
CA ILE A 288 -32.84 9.16 -5.94
C ILE A 288 -32.70 8.02 -6.93
N GLN A 289 -32.84 6.80 -6.44
CA GLN A 289 -32.93 5.59 -7.24
C GLN A 289 -34.29 4.95 -7.01
N LEU A 290 -35.00 4.69 -8.10
CA LEU A 290 -36.37 4.19 -8.07
C LEU A 290 -36.45 2.82 -8.71
N ARG A 291 -37.46 2.05 -8.29
CA ARG A 291 -38.00 0.94 -9.09
C ARG A 291 -39.42 1.28 -9.50
N LEU A 292 -39.75 1.01 -10.76
CA LEU A 292 -41.06 1.30 -11.33
C LEU A 292 -41.69 0.03 -11.92
N ILE A 293 -43.00 -0.10 -11.73
CA ILE A 293 -43.83 -1.15 -12.36
C ILE A 293 -44.82 -0.47 -13.28
N PHE A 294 -44.81 -0.80 -14.56
CA PHE A 294 -45.74 -0.27 -15.56
C PHE A 294 -46.70 -1.37 -16.03
N VAL A 295 -48.00 -1.22 -15.78
CA VAL A 295 -49.03 -2.13 -16.30
C VAL A 295 -50.02 -1.32 -17.12
N LYS A 296 -50.54 -1.84 -18.24
CA LYS A 296 -51.56 -1.12 -19.00
C LYS A 296 -52.82 -0.93 -18.16
N SER A 297 -53.43 0.26 -18.22
CA SER A 297 -54.59 0.59 -17.38
C SER A 297 -55.85 -0.22 -17.71
N ASP A 298 -55.94 -0.81 -18.91
CA ASP A 298 -57.04 -1.70 -19.30
C ASP A 298 -56.85 -3.15 -18.84
N ASP A 299 -55.64 -3.51 -18.38
CA ASP A 299 -55.30 -4.84 -17.89
C ASP A 299 -55.57 -4.96 -16.37
N GLN A 300 -56.85 -5.06 -16.03
CA GLN A 300 -57.31 -5.14 -14.64
C GLN A 300 -56.83 -6.40 -13.92
N ASP A 301 -56.59 -7.50 -14.64
CA ASP A 301 -56.12 -8.76 -14.07
C ASP A 301 -54.67 -8.64 -13.60
N THR A 302 -53.80 -8.03 -14.41
CA THR A 302 -52.40 -7.78 -14.04
C THR A 302 -52.30 -6.74 -12.92
N ILE A 303 -53.13 -5.69 -12.95
CA ILE A 303 -53.18 -4.68 -11.86
C ILE A 303 -53.53 -5.36 -10.53
N ALA A 304 -54.57 -6.20 -10.52
CA ALA A 304 -54.97 -6.95 -9.32
C ALA A 304 -53.88 -7.94 -8.88
N ALA A 305 -53.09 -8.48 -9.80
CA ALA A 305 -51.97 -9.35 -9.48
C ALA A 305 -50.81 -8.61 -8.80
N VAL A 306 -50.40 -7.47 -9.34
CA VAL A 306 -49.38 -6.61 -8.74
C VAL A 306 -49.79 -6.19 -7.32
N GLN A 307 -51.03 -5.72 -7.14
CA GLN A 307 -51.52 -5.32 -5.82
C GLN A 307 -51.51 -6.46 -4.81
N ARG A 308 -51.90 -7.67 -5.23
CA ARG A 308 -51.91 -8.85 -4.37
C ARG A 308 -50.51 -9.24 -3.93
N ASP A 309 -49.57 -9.26 -4.86
CA ASP A 309 -48.21 -9.70 -4.59
C ASP A 309 -47.47 -8.66 -3.73
N LEU A 310 -47.68 -7.36 -3.98
CA LEU A 310 -47.17 -6.29 -3.12
C LEU A 310 -47.80 -6.32 -1.70
N ALA A 311 -49.10 -6.61 -1.59
CA ALA A 311 -49.77 -6.75 -0.29
C ALA A 311 -49.37 -8.04 0.46
N ALA A 312 -48.77 -9.00 -0.23
CA ALA A 312 -48.21 -10.22 0.34
C ALA A 312 -46.72 -10.09 0.66
N ASP A 313 -46.17 -8.86 0.65
CA ASP A 313 -44.76 -8.55 0.89
C ASP A 313 -43.79 -9.28 -0.05
N VAL A 314 -44.23 -9.60 -1.28
CA VAL A 314 -43.32 -10.09 -2.31
C VAL A 314 -42.35 -8.95 -2.67
N PRO A 315 -41.02 -9.19 -2.72
CA PRO A 315 -40.05 -8.14 -3.01
C PRO A 315 -40.39 -7.38 -4.29
N PHE A 316 -40.34 -6.05 -4.23
CA PHE A 316 -40.77 -5.18 -5.33
C PHE A 316 -40.07 -5.51 -6.66
N GLU A 317 -38.78 -5.88 -6.60
CA GLU A 317 -38.00 -6.28 -7.77
C GLU A 317 -38.54 -7.54 -8.47
N VAL A 318 -39.09 -8.49 -7.70
CA VAL A 318 -39.67 -9.73 -8.22
C VAL A 318 -41.00 -9.43 -8.88
N VAL A 319 -41.85 -8.62 -8.22
CA VAL A 319 -43.13 -8.18 -8.79
C VAL A 319 -42.91 -7.39 -10.08
N ALA A 320 -41.93 -6.48 -10.09
CA ALA A 320 -41.54 -5.74 -11.28
C ALA A 320 -41.02 -6.65 -12.40
N GLY A 321 -40.23 -7.66 -12.07
CA GLY A 321 -39.73 -8.64 -13.03
C GLY A 321 -40.82 -9.50 -13.67
N ASN A 322 -41.88 -9.78 -12.92
CA ASN A 322 -42.98 -10.64 -13.38
C ASN A 322 -44.03 -9.88 -14.20
N TYR A 323 -44.35 -8.64 -13.83
CA TYR A 323 -45.54 -7.95 -14.34
C TYR A 323 -45.27 -6.64 -15.07
N SER A 324 -44.10 -6.02 -14.88
CA SER A 324 -43.86 -4.71 -15.51
C SER A 324 -43.70 -4.85 -17.02
N SER A 325 -44.31 -3.94 -17.77
CA SER A 325 -44.09 -3.79 -19.21
C SER A 325 -42.80 -3.05 -19.53
N VAL A 326 -42.20 -2.37 -18.55
CA VAL A 326 -40.98 -1.55 -18.69
C VAL A 326 -39.95 -1.99 -17.65
N LEU A 327 -38.69 -2.17 -18.07
CA LEU A 327 -37.57 -2.54 -17.19
C LEU A 327 -37.74 -3.82 -16.37
N ALA A 328 -38.64 -4.73 -16.78
CA ALA A 328 -38.87 -6.01 -16.09
C ALA A 328 -37.59 -6.83 -15.91
N SER A 329 -36.74 -6.91 -16.94
CA SER A 329 -35.47 -7.65 -16.87
C SER A 329 -34.48 -7.08 -15.85
N LYS A 330 -34.70 -5.85 -15.36
CA LYS A 330 -33.92 -5.20 -14.30
C LYS A 330 -34.69 -5.10 -12.98
N GLY A 331 -35.80 -5.84 -12.83
CA GLY A 331 -36.67 -5.74 -11.66
C GLY A 331 -37.21 -4.32 -11.46
N GLY A 332 -37.54 -3.63 -12.55
CA GLY A 332 -38.07 -2.26 -12.52
C GLY A 332 -37.03 -1.18 -12.23
N LEU A 333 -35.75 -1.50 -12.08
CA LEU A 333 -34.71 -0.55 -11.66
C LEU A 333 -34.52 0.59 -12.68
N TRP A 334 -34.85 1.79 -12.24
CA TRP A 334 -34.62 3.04 -12.95
C TRP A 334 -33.19 3.54 -12.72
N ALA A 335 -32.68 4.32 -13.66
CA ALA A 335 -31.37 4.94 -13.49
C ALA A 335 -31.40 5.91 -12.30
N PRO A 336 -30.32 6.02 -11.48
CA PRO A 336 -30.22 7.07 -10.48
C PRO A 336 -30.41 8.44 -11.12
N VAL A 337 -31.14 9.32 -10.44
CA VAL A 337 -31.42 10.68 -10.90
C VAL A 337 -30.89 11.67 -9.88
N GLU A 338 -30.07 12.60 -10.33
CA GLU A 338 -29.62 13.75 -9.52
C GLU A 338 -30.76 14.77 -9.39
N LEU A 339 -30.87 15.32 -8.20
CA LEU A 339 -31.91 16.23 -7.73
C LEU A 339 -31.20 17.49 -7.19
N PRO A 340 -30.68 18.36 -8.08
CA PRO A 340 -29.89 19.53 -7.67
C PRO A 340 -30.65 20.47 -6.73
N ASP A 341 -31.98 20.53 -6.87
CA ASP A 341 -32.87 21.36 -6.04
C ASP A 341 -33.63 20.52 -4.99
N GLY A 342 -33.20 19.27 -4.75
CA GLY A 342 -33.87 18.32 -3.86
C GLY A 342 -35.14 17.69 -4.45
N LEU A 343 -35.70 16.69 -3.76
CA LEU A 343 -36.84 15.90 -4.26
C LEU A 343 -38.14 16.70 -4.45
N GLU A 344 -38.36 17.74 -3.64
CA GLU A 344 -39.57 18.57 -3.68
C GLU A 344 -39.65 19.42 -4.95
N GLU A 345 -38.53 20.00 -5.38
CA GLU A 345 -38.47 20.89 -6.55
C GLU A 345 -38.06 20.15 -7.84
N SER A 346 -37.57 18.92 -7.72
CA SER A 346 -37.16 18.08 -8.85
C SER A 346 -38.31 17.23 -9.42
N SER A 347 -38.09 16.74 -10.64
CA SER A 347 -38.96 15.78 -11.36
C SER A 347 -38.14 14.54 -11.72
N PRO A 348 -37.95 13.59 -10.77
CA PRO A 348 -37.09 12.42 -10.99
C PRO A 348 -37.54 11.53 -12.15
N THR A 349 -38.83 11.55 -12.49
CA THR A 349 -39.37 10.79 -13.62
C THR A 349 -39.61 11.62 -14.89
N GLY A 350 -39.34 12.93 -14.83
CA GLY A 350 -39.37 13.87 -15.95
C GLY A 350 -40.78 14.16 -16.48
N SER A 351 -41.35 13.23 -17.23
CA SER A 351 -42.64 13.44 -17.94
C SER A 351 -43.86 12.87 -17.20
N TRP A 352 -43.68 12.35 -15.99
CA TRP A 352 -44.73 11.66 -15.22
C TRP A 352 -44.96 12.34 -13.86
N PRO A 353 -45.56 13.54 -13.83
CA PRO A 353 -45.73 14.32 -12.61
C PRO A 353 -46.56 13.58 -11.54
N GLU A 354 -47.45 12.68 -11.94
CA GLU A 354 -48.23 11.85 -11.02
C GLU A 354 -47.34 10.86 -10.24
N VAL A 355 -46.27 10.36 -10.88
CA VAL A 355 -45.28 9.49 -10.22
C VAL A 355 -44.36 10.32 -9.33
N ASP A 356 -43.96 11.51 -9.77
CA ASP A 356 -43.17 12.42 -8.93
C ASP A 356 -43.94 12.79 -7.64
N HIS A 357 -45.23 13.11 -7.76
CA HIS A 357 -46.10 13.41 -6.61
C HIS A 357 -46.24 12.22 -5.66
N LEU A 358 -46.30 11.00 -6.21
CA LEU A 358 -46.32 9.78 -5.41
C LEU A 358 -45.00 9.61 -4.65
N VAL A 359 -43.87 9.73 -5.34
CA VAL A 359 -42.52 9.49 -4.79
C VAL A 359 -42.16 10.48 -3.68
N ARG A 360 -42.61 11.75 -3.76
CA ARG A 360 -42.39 12.75 -2.69
C ARG A 360 -42.96 12.33 -1.33
N GLY A 361 -44.00 11.50 -1.32
CA GLY A 361 -44.60 10.98 -0.08
C GLY A 361 -43.96 9.70 0.45
N LEU A 362 -42.97 9.13 -0.23
CA LEU A 362 -42.37 7.84 0.11
C LEU A 362 -41.03 8.03 0.82
N THR A 363 -40.74 7.18 1.80
CA THR A 363 -39.39 7.09 2.39
C THR A 363 -38.59 5.98 1.70
N GLN A 364 -37.28 5.95 1.93
CA GLN A 364 -36.44 4.87 1.40
C GLN A 364 -36.95 3.51 1.91
N GLY A 365 -37.19 2.58 0.98
CA GLY A 365 -37.75 1.27 1.27
C GLY A 365 -39.27 1.19 1.19
N ASP A 366 -39.97 2.29 0.93
CA ASP A 366 -41.42 2.30 0.73
C ASP A 366 -41.80 2.23 -0.76
N TYR A 367 -42.99 1.71 -1.03
CA TYR A 367 -43.64 1.81 -2.34
C TYR A 367 -45.01 2.51 -2.26
N GLY A 368 -45.47 2.99 -3.40
CA GLY A 368 -46.81 3.54 -3.57
C GLY A 368 -47.40 3.25 -4.95
N GLY A 369 -48.69 3.52 -5.11
CA GLY A 369 -49.45 3.36 -6.35
C GLY A 369 -50.69 2.46 -6.19
N PRO A 370 -51.42 2.17 -7.27
CA PRO A 370 -51.15 2.63 -8.64
C PRO A 370 -51.53 4.10 -8.87
N VAL A 371 -50.73 4.79 -9.69
CA VAL A 371 -51.08 6.09 -10.29
C VAL A 371 -51.25 5.94 -11.80
N ALA A 372 -52.20 6.68 -12.38
CA ALA A 372 -52.50 6.60 -13.82
C ALA A 372 -51.59 7.54 -14.61
N VAL A 373 -50.84 7.02 -15.58
CA VAL A 373 -49.86 7.74 -16.39
C VAL A 373 -49.93 7.26 -17.84
N GLN A 374 -50.35 8.12 -18.76
CA GLN A 374 -50.33 7.86 -20.22
C GLN A 374 -50.94 6.49 -20.63
N GLY A 375 -52.01 6.06 -19.96
CA GLY A 375 -52.67 4.78 -20.23
C GLY A 375 -52.05 3.56 -19.52
N ASN A 376 -51.12 3.79 -18.57
CA ASN A 376 -50.57 2.79 -17.67
C ASN A 376 -50.93 3.09 -16.21
N SER A 377 -51.08 2.04 -15.42
CA SER A 377 -51.05 2.08 -13.97
C SER A 377 -49.61 1.83 -13.51
N VAL A 378 -49.06 2.78 -12.76
CA VAL A 378 -47.66 2.80 -12.34
C VAL A 378 -47.54 2.70 -10.83
N TRP A 379 -46.64 1.84 -10.36
CA TRP A 379 -46.18 1.81 -8.97
C TRP A 379 -44.73 2.27 -8.93
N ALA A 380 -44.37 2.94 -7.84
CA ALA A 380 -43.02 3.40 -7.59
C ALA A 380 -42.54 2.92 -6.23
N TYR A 381 -41.27 2.56 -6.14
CA TYR A 381 -40.55 2.18 -4.93
C TYR A 381 -39.26 2.97 -4.84
N VAL A 382 -38.93 3.47 -3.66
CA VAL A 382 -37.70 4.22 -3.40
C VAL A 382 -36.61 3.24 -2.95
N GLU A 383 -35.72 2.85 -3.87
CA GLU A 383 -34.59 1.96 -3.58
C GLU A 383 -33.57 2.64 -2.67
N LYS A 384 -33.21 3.87 -3.04
CA LYS A 384 -32.23 4.69 -2.33
C LYS A 384 -32.56 6.16 -2.52
N TYR A 385 -32.46 6.92 -1.45
CA TYR A 385 -32.48 8.38 -1.49
C TYR A 385 -31.23 8.88 -0.75
N ASP A 386 -30.45 9.71 -1.43
CA ASP A 386 -29.27 10.38 -0.88
C ASP A 386 -29.57 11.88 -0.86
N GLU A 387 -29.53 12.48 0.33
CA GLU A 387 -29.88 13.90 0.50
C GLU A 387 -28.81 14.84 -0.05
N GLY A 388 -27.63 14.34 -0.44
CA GLY A 388 -26.58 15.20 -1.00
C GLY A 388 -26.12 16.25 0.02
N LEU A 389 -25.83 15.82 1.25
CA LEU A 389 -25.55 16.74 2.35
C LEU A 389 -24.25 17.50 2.09
N ALA A 390 -24.39 18.80 1.78
CA ALA A 390 -23.29 19.73 1.68
C ALA A 390 -22.47 19.75 2.97
N ARG A 391 -21.21 19.32 2.88
CA ARG A 391 -20.23 19.40 3.96
C ARG A 391 -19.57 20.76 3.93
N THR A 392 -19.54 21.43 5.08
CA THR A 392 -18.85 22.72 5.19
C THR A 392 -17.33 22.53 5.09
N LEU A 393 -16.61 23.59 4.75
CA LEU A 393 -15.13 23.58 4.79
C LEU A 393 -14.60 23.11 6.16
N TYR A 394 -15.28 23.46 7.25
CA TYR A 394 -14.88 23.06 8.60
C TYR A 394 -14.94 21.53 8.77
N ASP A 395 -16.02 20.91 8.30
CA ASP A 395 -16.22 19.46 8.39
C ASP A 395 -15.33 18.67 7.44
N ALA A 396 -14.91 19.28 6.33
CA ALA A 396 -14.04 18.69 5.32
C ALA A 396 -12.55 18.98 5.53
N GLN A 397 -12.18 19.93 6.40
CA GLN A 397 -10.82 20.45 6.50
C GLN A 397 -9.77 19.37 6.76
N HIS A 398 -10.04 18.43 7.67
CA HIS A 398 -9.07 17.40 8.06
C HIS A 398 -8.80 16.44 6.91
N GLU A 399 -9.88 15.97 6.26
CA GLU A 399 -9.81 15.09 5.10
C GLU A 399 -9.07 15.73 3.93
N ILE A 400 -9.38 17.00 3.62
CA ILE A 400 -8.66 17.74 2.56
C ILE A 400 -7.18 17.87 2.92
N THR A 401 -6.86 18.14 4.18
CA THR A 401 -5.47 18.27 4.63
C THR A 401 -4.72 16.95 4.46
N ASP A 402 -5.33 15.83 4.84
CA ASP A 402 -4.74 14.50 4.73
C ASP A 402 -4.55 14.10 3.26
N ASN A 403 -5.53 14.39 2.40
CA ASN A 403 -5.45 14.14 0.96
C ASN A 403 -4.35 14.98 0.30
N LEU A 404 -4.29 16.28 0.59
CA LEU A 404 -3.25 17.17 0.08
C LEU A 404 -1.87 16.77 0.59
N PHE A 405 -1.76 16.35 1.85
CA PHE A 405 -0.51 15.85 2.41
C PHE A 405 -0.05 14.58 1.68
N LYS A 406 -0.94 13.60 1.48
CA LYS A 406 -0.65 12.36 0.77
C LYS A 406 -0.17 12.63 -0.66
N GLN A 407 -0.90 13.47 -1.41
CA GLN A 407 -0.53 13.84 -2.78
C GLN A 407 0.86 14.48 -2.83
N ARG A 408 1.13 15.49 -1.99
CA ARG A 408 2.45 16.14 -1.94
C ARG A 408 3.55 15.20 -1.47
N PHE A 409 3.24 14.29 -0.55
CA PHE A 409 4.19 13.27 -0.09
C PHE A 409 4.59 12.33 -1.22
N GLU A 410 3.63 11.80 -1.97
CA GLU A 410 3.88 10.93 -3.13
C GLU A 410 4.72 11.65 -4.20
N GLU A 411 4.40 12.90 -4.52
CA GLU A 411 5.15 13.72 -5.46
C GLU A 411 6.59 13.98 -5.00
N GLU A 412 6.79 14.41 -3.76
CA GLU A 412 8.12 14.69 -3.22
C GLU A 412 8.96 13.43 -3.01
N GLN A 413 8.32 12.31 -2.66
CA GLN A 413 8.98 11.01 -2.59
C GLN A 413 9.47 10.55 -3.96
N ALA A 414 8.64 10.68 -5.00
CA ALA A 414 9.05 10.37 -6.38
C ALA A 414 10.24 11.24 -6.81
N ARG A 415 10.15 12.57 -6.62
CA ARG A 415 11.23 13.50 -6.93
C ARG A 415 12.51 13.20 -6.14
N TYR A 416 12.40 12.82 -4.88
CA TYR A 416 13.54 12.46 -4.05
C TYR A 416 14.21 11.19 -4.55
N PHE A 417 13.42 10.19 -4.90
CA PHE A 417 13.92 8.94 -5.45
C PHE A 417 14.59 9.12 -6.81
N ASP A 418 14.02 9.93 -7.70
CA ASP A 418 14.64 10.26 -9.00
C ASP A 418 16.04 10.85 -8.81
N ARG A 419 16.23 11.71 -7.79
CA ARG A 419 17.54 12.26 -7.44
C ARG A 419 18.48 11.19 -6.88
N LEU A 420 17.99 10.26 -6.07
CA LEU A 420 18.80 9.16 -5.55
C LEU A 420 19.27 8.25 -6.70
N MET A 421 18.35 7.85 -7.59
CA MET A 421 18.67 7.05 -8.76
C MET A 421 19.72 7.72 -9.64
N ALA A 422 19.57 9.01 -9.95
CA ALA A 422 20.50 9.75 -10.79
C ALA A 422 21.93 9.86 -10.22
N ARG A 423 22.07 9.78 -8.89
CA ARG A 423 23.38 9.79 -8.21
C ARG A 423 23.93 8.38 -7.99
N SER A 424 23.08 7.37 -8.00
CA SER A 424 23.48 5.98 -7.79
C SER A 424 24.19 5.43 -9.04
N SER A 425 25.14 4.52 -8.83
CA SER A 425 25.84 3.82 -9.90
C SER A 425 25.05 2.63 -10.45
N ILE A 426 23.72 2.63 -10.35
CA ILE A 426 22.90 1.52 -10.82
C ILE A 426 22.85 1.55 -12.34
N ASP A 427 23.66 0.70 -12.95
CA ASP A 427 23.63 0.40 -14.37
C ASP A 427 22.27 -0.23 -14.71
N ASN A 428 21.51 0.43 -15.60
CA ASN A 428 20.25 0.01 -16.21
C ASN A 428 19.65 -1.34 -15.71
N PRO A 429 18.51 -1.35 -14.98
CA PRO A 429 17.95 -2.59 -14.40
C PRO A 429 17.33 -3.55 -15.44
N GLN A 430 17.20 -3.14 -16.71
CA GLN A 430 16.52 -3.92 -17.75
C GLN A 430 17.12 -5.32 -18.00
N PRO A 431 18.45 -5.54 -18.03
CA PRO A 431 19.01 -6.89 -18.15
C PRO A 431 18.61 -7.81 -16.99
N MET A 432 18.51 -7.28 -15.77
CA MET A 432 18.06 -8.06 -14.61
C MET A 432 16.59 -8.47 -14.75
N VAL A 433 15.74 -7.56 -15.24
CA VAL A 433 14.33 -7.86 -15.52
C VAL A 433 14.20 -8.98 -16.55
N ILE A 434 14.92 -8.88 -17.67
CA ILE A 434 14.90 -9.90 -18.73
C ILE A 434 15.28 -11.27 -18.17
N GLU A 435 16.34 -11.30 -17.37
CA GLU A 435 16.84 -12.54 -16.76
C GLU A 435 15.84 -13.11 -15.74
N LEU A 436 15.25 -12.26 -14.90
CA LEU A 436 14.21 -12.67 -13.94
C LEU A 436 12.96 -13.20 -14.65
N VAL A 437 12.52 -12.57 -15.73
CA VAL A 437 11.38 -13.06 -16.53
C VAL A 437 11.70 -14.42 -17.15
N ARG A 438 12.93 -14.61 -17.66
CA ARG A 438 13.39 -15.91 -18.17
C ARG A 438 13.32 -16.99 -17.09
N ILE A 439 13.86 -16.71 -15.90
CA ILE A 439 13.81 -17.63 -14.76
C ILE A 439 12.36 -17.94 -14.36
N ALA A 440 11.48 -16.93 -14.34
CA ALA A 440 10.09 -17.12 -14.01
C ALA A 440 9.36 -18.01 -15.03
N LEU A 441 9.64 -17.82 -16.32
CA LEU A 441 9.11 -18.65 -17.41
C LEU A 441 9.58 -20.10 -17.33
N GLU A 442 10.83 -20.33 -16.93
CA GLU A 442 11.38 -21.68 -16.75
C GLU A 442 10.77 -22.39 -15.53
N ARG A 443 10.53 -21.65 -14.44
CA ARG A 443 10.10 -22.23 -13.17
C ARG A 443 8.59 -22.40 -13.05
N TRP A 444 7.80 -21.48 -13.61
CA TRP A 444 6.33 -21.46 -13.46
C TRP A 444 5.57 -21.40 -14.79
N GLY A 445 6.22 -21.03 -15.88
CA GLY A 445 5.56 -20.94 -17.19
C GLY A 445 5.22 -22.31 -17.79
N LYS A 446 4.08 -22.39 -18.49
CA LYS A 446 3.74 -23.58 -19.31
C LYS A 446 4.85 -23.85 -20.34
N PRO A 447 5.19 -25.12 -20.61
CA PRO A 447 6.23 -25.48 -21.57
C PRO A 447 5.95 -24.85 -22.95
N ASP A 448 7.00 -24.42 -23.63
CA ASP A 448 6.88 -23.89 -24.97
C ASP A 448 6.45 -25.01 -25.92
N PRO A 449 5.28 -24.93 -26.58
CA PRO A 449 4.82 -25.96 -27.50
C PRO A 449 5.81 -26.19 -28.66
N ASN A 450 6.65 -25.20 -28.99
CA ASN A 450 7.64 -25.29 -30.06
C ASN A 450 9.04 -25.72 -29.59
N ALA A 451 9.27 -25.89 -28.28
CA ALA A 451 10.57 -26.34 -27.79
C ALA A 451 10.84 -27.82 -28.08
N ALA A 452 9.80 -28.66 -28.10
CA ALA A 452 9.93 -30.09 -28.41
C ALA A 452 10.33 -30.37 -29.87
N GLU A 453 9.89 -29.52 -30.82
CA GLU A 453 10.22 -29.69 -32.25
C GLU A 453 11.68 -29.29 -32.58
N ASN A 454 12.30 -28.44 -31.77
CA ASN A 454 13.68 -28.00 -31.99
C ASN A 454 14.75 -28.96 -31.44
N GLU A 455 14.41 -29.82 -30.47
CA GLU A 455 15.33 -30.84 -29.96
C GLU A 455 15.42 -32.08 -30.87
N GLU A 456 14.35 -32.45 -31.59
CA GLU A 456 14.41 -33.55 -32.58
C GLU A 456 15.18 -33.17 -33.86
N SER A 457 15.32 -31.89 -34.19
CA SER A 457 16.06 -31.40 -35.37
C SER A 457 17.59 -31.38 -35.19
N LEU A 458 18.07 -31.40 -33.94
CA LEU A 458 19.51 -31.39 -33.62
C LEU A 458 20.08 -32.80 -33.34
N GLY A 459 19.23 -33.84 -33.33
CA GLY A 459 19.62 -35.23 -33.10
C GLY A 459 19.64 -36.13 -34.35
N GLY A 460 19.49 -35.55 -35.55
CA GLY A 460 19.42 -36.27 -36.84
C GLY A 460 20.72 -36.31 -37.64
#